data_AF-A0A7Y2BX77-F1
#
_entry.id   AF-A0A7Y2BX77-F1
#
_cell.length_a   1.000
_cell.length_b   1.000
_cell.length_c   1.000
_cell.angle_alpha   90.00
_cell.angle_beta   90.00
_cell.angle_gamma   90.00
#
_symmetry.space_group_name_H-M   'P 1'
#
loop_
_entity.id
_entity.type
_entity.pdbx_description
1 polymer ?
#
loop_
_entity_poly.entity_id
_entity_poly.type
_entity_poly.pdbx_seq_one_letter_code
_entity_poly.pdbx_strand_id
1 'polypeptide(L)'
;MKLNIPYFKILCLTLFAAALSLQSCGDDDVEGCTDASSENYNVEATIDDGSCIYARDKFIGDFVCEFLCPGPLAFISNDTLIITISPSLDEMNKSEVIFSLEVSGVSVGLLGTVEGDSLFIDDTLMDVIIPHPTFGPLTADIIGTGNAVMVDNDTRLVGNVGLTANTALIPIPLTDNCTVEGDKQ
;
A
#
# COMPACT_ATOMS: atom_id res chain seq x y z
N MET A 1 26.52 49.40 64.00
CA MET A 1 26.90 50.13 62.77
C MET A 1 27.28 49.11 61.72
N LYS A 2 26.47 49.04 60.65
CA LYS A 2 26.73 48.51 59.30
C LYS A 2 27.46 47.15 59.15
N LEU A 3 26.60 46.14 58.98
CA LEU A 3 26.65 45.03 58.01
C LEU A 3 27.85 45.04 57.03
N ASN A 4 28.54 43.90 56.89
CA ASN A 4 28.81 43.36 55.56
C ASN A 4 29.09 41.86 55.66
N ILE A 5 28.08 41.06 55.30
CA ILE A 5 28.08 39.61 55.31
C ILE A 5 28.65 39.16 53.95
N PRO A 6 29.96 38.81 53.82
CA PRO A 6 30.52 38.45 52.52
C PRO A 6 30.17 37.01 52.13
N TYR A 7 29.84 36.16 53.10
CA TYR A 7 29.63 34.72 52.88
C TYR A 7 28.21 34.37 52.42
N PHE A 8 27.19 35.15 52.80
CA PHE A 8 25.79 34.86 52.44
C PHE A 8 25.48 35.18 50.97
N LYS A 9 26.18 36.16 50.37
CA LYS A 9 26.10 36.41 48.92
C LYS A 9 26.87 35.39 48.09
N ILE A 10 27.98 34.85 48.62
CA ILE A 10 28.77 33.83 47.92
C ILE A 10 28.06 32.47 47.99
N LEU A 11 27.43 32.14 49.12
CA LEU A 11 26.66 30.90 49.30
C LEU A 11 25.41 30.85 48.40
N CYS A 12 24.79 32.02 48.12
CA CYS A 12 23.60 32.10 47.27
C CYS A 12 23.94 32.07 45.76
N LEU A 13 25.11 32.60 45.34
CA LEU A 13 25.56 32.49 43.94
C LEU A 13 26.03 31.07 43.57
N THR A 14 26.58 30.30 44.51
CA THR A 14 26.89 28.88 44.26
C THR A 14 25.65 27.99 44.31
N LEU A 15 24.59 28.40 45.01
CA LEU A 15 23.29 27.70 45.03
C LEU A 15 22.46 27.99 43.76
N PHE A 16 22.63 29.14 43.11
CA PHE A 16 22.04 29.38 41.79
C PHE A 16 22.78 28.66 40.66
N ALA A 17 24.07 28.36 40.84
CA ALA A 17 24.83 27.50 39.92
C ALA A 17 24.54 26.00 40.11
N ALA A 18 24.08 25.58 41.29
CA ALA A 18 23.69 24.18 41.56
C ALA A 18 22.24 23.86 41.16
N ALA A 19 21.39 24.86 40.89
CA ALA A 19 20.12 24.66 40.19
C ALA A 19 20.31 24.53 38.67
N LEU A 20 21.52 24.81 38.18
CA LEU A 20 21.98 24.47 36.84
C LEU A 20 22.81 23.18 36.87
N SER A 21 22.39 22.18 37.66
CA SER A 21 22.60 20.81 37.20
C SER A 21 21.82 20.69 35.91
N LEU A 22 22.52 20.95 34.80
CA LEU A 22 22.14 20.63 33.44
C LEU A 22 21.49 19.26 33.49
N GLN A 23 20.16 19.21 33.62
CA GLN A 23 19.40 18.11 33.08
C GLN A 23 19.57 18.32 31.57
N SER A 24 20.73 17.88 31.06
CA SER A 24 20.77 17.34 29.73
C SER A 24 19.70 16.27 29.79
N CYS A 25 18.50 16.61 29.31
CA CYS A 25 17.62 15.62 28.76
C CYS A 25 18.39 15.12 27.54
N GLY A 26 19.41 14.30 27.77
CA GLY A 26 19.80 13.34 26.77
C GLY A 26 18.66 12.37 26.79
N ASP A 27 17.59 12.72 26.08
CA ASP A 27 16.91 11.66 25.35
C ASP A 27 18.03 11.04 24.52
N ASP A 28 18.36 9.80 24.84
CA ASP A 28 19.13 8.98 23.92
C ASP A 28 18.23 8.88 22.68
N ASP A 29 18.36 9.86 21.79
CA ASP A 29 17.62 9.89 20.54
C ASP A 29 18.07 8.67 19.75
N VAL A 30 17.23 7.63 19.75
CA VAL A 30 17.47 6.41 18.99
C VAL A 30 16.83 6.64 17.63
N GLU A 31 17.67 6.77 16.62
CA GLU A 31 17.25 6.83 15.23
C GLU A 31 16.82 5.44 14.73
N GLY A 32 15.73 5.39 13.99
CA GLY A 32 15.22 4.19 13.33
C GLY A 32 13.79 4.38 12.87
N CYS A 33 13.23 3.41 12.14
CA CYS A 33 11.83 3.52 11.74
C CYS A 33 10.89 3.49 12.96
N THR A 34 10.09 4.54 13.11
CA THR A 34 9.11 4.67 14.21
C THR A 34 7.70 4.22 13.81
N ASP A 35 7.48 3.86 12.54
CA ASP A 35 6.19 3.42 12.03
C ASP A 35 5.98 1.92 12.29
N ALA A 36 5.02 1.58 13.15
CA ALA A 36 4.67 0.20 13.51
C ALA A 36 4.07 -0.62 12.35
N SER A 37 3.68 0.02 11.24
CA SER A 37 3.23 -0.65 10.01
C SER A 37 4.37 -1.03 9.06
N SER A 38 5.60 -0.61 9.34
CA SER A 38 6.80 -0.98 8.56
C SER A 38 7.33 -2.37 8.93
N GLU A 39 8.03 -3.01 7.99
CA GLU A 39 8.68 -4.32 8.20
C GLU A 39 9.93 -4.22 9.11
N ASN A 40 10.51 -3.03 9.22
CA ASN A 40 11.72 -2.75 10.00
C ASN A 40 11.46 -1.81 11.18
N TYR A 41 10.24 -1.80 11.72
CA TYR A 41 9.87 -1.03 12.90
C TYR A 41 10.84 -1.28 14.06
N ASN A 42 11.40 -0.21 14.61
CA ASN A 42 12.23 -0.25 15.80
C ASN A 42 11.47 0.36 16.98
N VAL A 43 11.04 -0.49 17.91
CA VAL A 43 10.31 -0.06 19.11
C VAL A 43 11.12 0.86 20.03
N GLU A 44 12.45 0.78 19.96
CA GLU A 44 13.34 1.63 20.74
C GLU A 44 13.61 2.97 20.06
N ALA A 45 13.25 3.13 18.76
CA ALA A 45 13.46 4.38 18.04
C ALA A 45 12.54 5.49 18.57
N THR A 46 13.14 6.63 18.90
CA THR A 46 12.44 7.85 19.33
C THR A 46 12.42 8.92 18.25
N ILE A 47 13.28 8.79 17.22
CA ILE A 47 13.34 9.67 16.05
C ILE A 47 13.25 8.83 14.78
N ASP A 48 12.31 9.17 13.89
CA ASP A 48 12.23 8.57 12.56
C ASP A 48 13.44 8.99 11.71
N ASP A 49 14.20 8.00 11.25
CA ASP A 49 15.34 8.20 10.37
C ASP A 49 14.96 8.12 8.87
N GLY A 50 13.68 7.88 8.57
CA GLY A 50 13.18 7.73 7.21
C GLY A 50 13.58 6.42 6.55
N SER A 51 14.08 5.44 7.31
CA SER A 51 14.49 4.12 6.80
C SER A 51 13.33 3.12 6.69
N CYS A 52 12.10 3.51 7.01
CA CYS A 52 10.94 2.62 7.02
C CYS A 52 10.74 1.89 5.68
N ILE A 53 10.61 0.57 5.75
CA ILE A 53 10.34 -0.33 4.63
C ILE A 53 8.90 -0.80 4.75
N TYR A 54 8.09 -0.55 3.72
CA TYR A 54 6.71 -0.99 3.70
C TYR A 54 6.52 -2.17 2.74
N ALA A 55 5.76 -3.16 3.18
CA ALA A 55 5.46 -4.36 2.40
C ALA A 55 4.94 -4.04 0.98
N ARG A 56 4.11 -2.99 0.87
CA ARG A 56 3.55 -2.56 -0.43
C ARG A 56 4.59 -2.12 -1.44
N ASP A 57 5.76 -1.64 -1.00
CA ASP A 57 6.76 -1.07 -1.90
C ASP A 57 7.36 -2.15 -2.82
N LYS A 58 7.29 -3.43 -2.41
CA LYS A 58 7.60 -4.60 -3.26
C LYS A 58 6.74 -4.62 -4.53
N PHE A 59 5.47 -4.25 -4.41
CA PHE A 59 4.48 -4.30 -5.48
C PHE A 59 4.46 -3.04 -6.36
N ILE A 60 5.02 -1.91 -5.92
CA ILE A 60 4.98 -0.66 -6.71
C ILE A 60 5.82 -0.80 -7.97
N GLY A 61 5.23 -0.47 -9.12
CA GLY A 61 5.89 -0.51 -10.42
C GLY A 61 4.94 -0.80 -11.57
N ASP A 62 5.51 -0.90 -12.77
CA ASP A 62 4.81 -1.32 -13.98
C ASP A 62 5.05 -2.80 -14.25
N PHE A 63 4.01 -3.51 -14.64
CA PHE A 63 4.02 -4.94 -14.92
C PHE A 63 3.44 -5.20 -16.31
N VAL A 64 4.09 -6.08 -17.06
CA VAL A 64 3.54 -6.62 -18.30
C VAL A 64 3.05 -8.02 -17.99
N CYS A 65 1.72 -8.17 -17.97
CA CYS A 65 1.06 -9.38 -17.51
C CYS A 65 0.28 -10.07 -18.63
N GLU A 66 0.27 -11.40 -18.55
CA GLU A 66 -0.76 -12.25 -19.13
C GLU A 66 -1.94 -12.30 -18.15
N PHE A 67 -3.14 -12.05 -18.66
CA PHE A 67 -4.40 -12.15 -17.93
C PHE A 67 -5.29 -13.18 -18.62
N LEU A 68 -5.54 -14.30 -17.95
CA LEU A 68 -6.25 -15.45 -18.54
C LEU A 68 -7.49 -15.80 -17.73
N CYS A 69 -8.65 -15.80 -18.39
CA CYS A 69 -9.91 -16.25 -17.82
C CYS A 69 -10.39 -17.52 -18.57
N PRO A 70 -10.46 -18.70 -17.95
CA PRO A 70 -10.80 -19.95 -18.65
C PRO A 70 -12.31 -20.17 -18.85
N GLY A 71 -13.17 -19.43 -18.16
CA GLY A 71 -14.60 -19.66 -18.07
C GLY A 71 -15.45 -18.70 -18.92
N PRO A 72 -16.65 -18.32 -18.43
CA PRO A 72 -17.58 -17.45 -19.15
C PRO A 72 -17.03 -16.09 -19.54
N LEU A 73 -15.95 -15.63 -18.89
CA LEU A 73 -15.29 -14.36 -19.16
C LEU A 73 -14.04 -14.52 -20.04
N ALA A 74 -13.84 -15.65 -20.72
CA ALA A 74 -12.67 -15.86 -21.57
C ALA A 74 -12.43 -14.78 -22.64
N PHE A 75 -13.47 -14.06 -23.04
CA PHE A 75 -13.39 -12.97 -24.01
C PHE A 75 -12.66 -11.71 -23.52
N ILE A 76 -12.39 -11.59 -22.21
CA ILE A 76 -11.56 -10.51 -21.65
C ILE A 76 -10.10 -10.94 -21.40
N SER A 77 -9.72 -12.18 -21.75
CA SER A 77 -8.32 -12.62 -21.63
C SER A 77 -7.42 -11.79 -22.55
N ASN A 78 -6.22 -11.47 -22.07
CA ASN A 78 -5.24 -10.67 -22.78
C ASN A 78 -3.82 -11.13 -22.45
N ASP A 79 -3.04 -11.46 -23.49
CA ASP A 79 -1.66 -11.94 -23.36
C ASP A 79 -0.68 -10.81 -22.99
N THR A 80 -1.08 -9.54 -23.21
CA THR A 80 -0.25 -8.36 -22.95
C THR A 80 -1.12 -7.25 -22.34
N LEU A 81 -1.29 -7.31 -21.02
CA LEU A 81 -1.92 -6.26 -20.22
C LEU A 81 -0.84 -5.51 -19.45
N ILE A 82 -0.88 -4.18 -19.52
CA ILE A 82 -0.02 -3.33 -18.68
C ILE A 82 -0.79 -2.97 -17.42
N ILE A 83 -0.17 -3.25 -16.28
CA ILE A 83 -0.67 -2.94 -14.95
C ILE A 83 0.34 -2.03 -14.28
N THR A 84 -0.13 -0.91 -13.74
CA THR A 84 0.67 -0.01 -12.91
C THR A 84 0.16 -0.06 -11.48
N ILE A 85 1.03 -0.43 -10.54
CA ILE A 85 0.73 -0.41 -9.11
C ILE A 85 1.42 0.82 -8.51
N SER A 86 0.64 1.68 -7.86
CA SER A 86 1.12 2.92 -7.24
C SER A 86 0.66 3.02 -5.78
N PRO A 87 1.34 3.81 -4.93
CA PRO A 87 0.82 4.12 -3.59
C PRO A 87 -0.59 4.70 -3.65
N SER A 88 -1.42 4.40 -2.65
CA SER A 88 -2.70 5.10 -2.51
C SER A 88 -2.48 6.57 -2.14
N LEU A 89 -3.52 7.39 -2.34
CA LEU A 89 -3.51 8.81 -1.96
C LEU A 89 -3.61 9.01 -0.43
N ASP A 90 -3.94 7.96 0.31
CA ASP A 90 -3.96 8.00 1.77
C ASP A 90 -2.54 7.75 2.30
N GLU A 91 -1.82 8.85 2.53
CA GLU A 91 -0.46 8.79 3.07
C GLU A 91 -0.39 8.12 4.44
N MET A 92 -1.51 8.04 5.20
CA MET A 92 -1.55 7.38 6.50
C MET A 92 -1.73 5.87 6.39
N ASN A 93 -2.29 5.37 5.29
CA ASN A 93 -2.46 3.94 5.06
C ASN A 93 -1.27 3.41 4.27
N LYS A 94 -0.27 2.83 4.97
CA LYS A 94 0.94 2.31 4.33
C LYS A 94 0.81 0.91 3.70
N SER A 95 -0.38 0.33 3.75
CA SER A 95 -0.69 -0.99 3.16
C SER A 95 -1.46 -0.89 1.85
N GLU A 96 -2.09 0.25 1.57
CA GLU A 96 -2.97 0.41 0.42
C GLU A 96 -2.21 0.83 -0.85
N VAL A 97 -2.66 0.33 -1.99
CA VAL A 97 -2.14 0.62 -3.32
C VAL A 97 -3.29 0.84 -4.30
N ILE A 98 -3.01 1.56 -5.38
CA ILE A 98 -3.92 1.71 -6.52
C ILE A 98 -3.38 0.89 -7.68
N PHE A 99 -4.21 -0.01 -8.16
CA PHE A 99 -3.95 -0.85 -9.31
C PHE A 99 -4.59 -0.23 -10.55
N SER A 100 -3.78 0.31 -11.45
CA SER A 100 -4.23 0.97 -12.66
C SER A 100 -4.03 0.06 -13.86
N LEU A 101 -5.07 -0.14 -14.66
CA LEU A 101 -5.05 -0.93 -15.88
C LEU A 101 -5.74 -0.16 -17.01
N GLU A 102 -5.19 -0.25 -18.22
CA GLU A 102 -5.80 0.33 -19.41
C GLU A 102 -6.32 -0.78 -20.32
N VAL A 103 -7.64 -0.82 -20.52
CA VAL A 103 -8.29 -1.81 -21.39
C VAL A 103 -9.08 -1.08 -22.44
N SER A 104 -8.67 -1.24 -23.71
CA SER A 104 -9.33 -0.60 -24.87
C SER A 104 -9.48 0.93 -24.75
N GLY A 105 -8.49 1.60 -24.14
CA GLY A 105 -8.50 3.05 -23.93
C GLY A 105 -9.31 3.53 -22.72
N VAL A 106 -9.81 2.60 -21.88
CA VAL A 106 -10.44 2.90 -20.60
C VAL A 106 -9.45 2.59 -19.48
N SER A 107 -9.08 3.63 -18.73
CA SER A 107 -8.28 3.47 -17.51
C SER A 107 -9.21 3.09 -16.35
N VAL A 108 -8.90 1.96 -15.71
CA VAL A 108 -9.58 1.46 -14.53
C VAL A 108 -8.58 1.49 -13.38
N GLY A 109 -8.99 2.08 -12.26
CA GLY A 109 -8.24 2.05 -11.00
C GLY A 109 -8.98 1.21 -9.99
N LEU A 110 -8.30 0.24 -9.38
CA LEU A 110 -8.82 -0.60 -8.31
C LEU A 110 -8.03 -0.34 -7.03
N LEU A 111 -8.71 -0.38 -5.88
CA LEU A 111 -8.02 -0.37 -4.60
C LEU A 111 -7.51 -1.77 -4.24
N GLY A 112 -6.28 -1.83 -3.74
CA GLY A 112 -5.68 -3.05 -3.23
C GLY A 112 -5.02 -2.83 -1.88
N THR A 113 -4.92 -3.89 -1.07
CA THR A 113 -4.26 -3.89 0.23
C THR A 113 -3.14 -4.92 0.25
N VAL A 114 -1.97 -4.54 0.71
CA VAL A 114 -0.82 -5.44 0.86
C VAL A 114 -0.68 -5.86 2.31
N GLU A 115 -0.65 -7.16 2.55
CA GLU A 115 -0.33 -7.77 3.85
C GLU A 115 0.85 -8.72 3.69
N GLY A 116 2.01 -8.33 4.21
CA GLY A 116 3.26 -9.07 4.04
C GLY A 116 3.60 -9.24 2.54
N ASP A 117 3.72 -10.48 2.08
CA ASP A 117 4.09 -10.78 0.69
C ASP A 117 2.87 -10.98 -0.24
N SER A 118 1.67 -10.62 0.21
CA SER A 118 0.42 -10.78 -0.56
C SER A 118 -0.27 -9.45 -0.78
N LEU A 119 -0.64 -9.18 -2.03
CA LEU A 119 -1.54 -8.12 -2.45
C LEU A 119 -2.95 -8.70 -2.58
N PHE A 120 -3.94 -8.02 -2.00
CA PHE A 120 -5.35 -8.37 -2.06
C PHE A 120 -6.12 -7.29 -2.81
N ILE A 121 -7.05 -7.72 -3.65
CA ILE A 121 -8.01 -6.85 -4.36
C ILE A 121 -9.40 -7.30 -3.93
N ASP A 122 -10.23 -6.35 -3.51
CA ASP A 122 -11.66 -6.54 -3.25
C ASP A 122 -12.35 -5.23 -3.60
N ASP A 123 -12.82 -5.14 -4.85
CA ASP A 123 -13.39 -3.91 -5.38
C ASP A 123 -14.61 -4.21 -6.28
N THR A 124 -15.50 -3.23 -6.38
CA THR A 124 -16.71 -3.29 -7.19
C THR A 124 -16.80 -2.08 -8.10
N LEU A 125 -16.78 -2.32 -9.40
CA LEU A 125 -17.02 -1.30 -10.42
C LEU A 125 -18.46 -1.39 -10.89
N MET A 126 -19.17 -0.27 -10.80
CA MET A 126 -20.56 -0.18 -11.25
C MET A 126 -20.63 0.22 -12.73
N ASP A 127 -21.65 -0.29 -13.43
CA ASP A 127 -22.02 0.13 -14.79
C ASP A 127 -20.89 0.03 -15.85
N VAL A 128 -20.01 -0.98 -15.74
CA VAL A 128 -18.93 -1.22 -16.71
C VAL A 128 -19.49 -1.80 -18.00
N ILE A 129 -19.05 -1.28 -19.14
CA ILE A 129 -19.41 -1.84 -20.45
C ILE A 129 -18.44 -2.96 -20.81
N ILE A 130 -18.93 -4.20 -20.85
CA ILE A 130 -18.16 -5.38 -21.27
C ILE A 130 -18.54 -5.84 -22.68
N PRO A 131 -17.57 -6.18 -23.55
CA PRO A 131 -17.86 -6.70 -24.88
C PRO A 131 -18.33 -8.16 -24.78
N HIS A 132 -19.58 -8.47 -25.13
CA HIS A 132 -20.05 -9.86 -25.16
C HIS A 132 -20.21 -10.37 -26.61
N PRO A 133 -19.69 -11.57 -26.96
CA PRO A 133 -19.66 -12.06 -28.33
C PRO A 133 -21.06 -12.25 -28.96
N THR A 134 -22.05 -12.66 -28.15
CA THR A 134 -23.42 -12.95 -28.64
C THR A 134 -24.38 -11.77 -28.53
N PHE A 135 -24.23 -10.92 -27.52
CA PHE A 135 -25.23 -9.90 -27.15
C PHE A 135 -24.75 -8.48 -27.46
N GLY A 136 -23.50 -8.31 -27.92
CA GLY A 136 -22.88 -7.00 -28.06
C GLY A 136 -22.41 -6.45 -26.71
N PRO A 137 -22.16 -5.13 -26.62
CA PRO A 137 -21.77 -4.49 -25.37
C PRO A 137 -22.86 -4.64 -24.31
N LEU A 138 -22.50 -5.15 -23.12
CA LEU A 138 -23.38 -5.28 -21.97
C LEU A 138 -22.92 -4.31 -20.88
N THR A 139 -23.85 -3.65 -20.20
CA THR A 139 -23.56 -2.93 -18.96
C THR A 139 -23.64 -3.92 -17.79
N ALA A 140 -22.60 -3.95 -16.97
CA ALA A 140 -22.44 -4.91 -15.89
C ALA A 140 -21.81 -4.26 -14.65
N ASP A 141 -22.26 -4.68 -13.48
CA ASP A 141 -21.52 -4.44 -12.24
C ASP A 141 -20.47 -5.54 -12.10
N ILE A 142 -19.19 -5.15 -12.03
CA ILE A 142 -18.05 -6.05 -11.95
C ILE A 142 -17.57 -6.08 -10.51
N ILE A 143 -17.57 -7.28 -9.92
CA ILE A 143 -16.98 -7.55 -8.61
C ILE A 143 -15.69 -8.33 -8.86
N GLY A 144 -14.56 -7.78 -8.43
CA GLY A 144 -13.26 -8.43 -8.53
C GLY A 144 -12.70 -8.70 -7.15
N THR A 145 -12.49 -9.97 -6.83
CA THR A 145 -11.82 -10.39 -5.59
C THR A 145 -10.64 -11.29 -5.92
N GLY A 146 -9.47 -10.98 -5.38
CA GLY A 146 -8.27 -11.71 -5.77
C GLY A 146 -7.10 -11.44 -4.88
N ASN A 147 -6.05 -12.22 -5.10
CA ASN A 147 -4.78 -12.01 -4.46
C ASN A 147 -3.63 -12.29 -5.43
N ALA A 148 -2.54 -11.55 -5.26
CA ALA A 148 -1.30 -11.73 -6.00
C ALA A 148 -0.12 -11.73 -5.04
N VAL A 149 0.96 -12.38 -5.43
CA VAL A 149 2.20 -12.45 -4.68
C VAL A 149 3.35 -12.10 -5.61
N MET A 150 4.39 -11.52 -5.04
CA MET A 150 5.65 -11.35 -5.74
C MET A 150 6.48 -12.65 -5.63
N VAL A 151 7.06 -13.08 -6.74
CA VAL A 151 7.94 -14.25 -6.82
C VAL A 151 9.25 -13.87 -7.53
N ASP A 152 10.21 -14.79 -7.55
CA ASP A 152 11.51 -14.63 -8.22
C ASP A 152 12.34 -13.43 -7.75
N ASN A 153 12.32 -13.16 -6.43
CA ASN A 153 12.95 -12.01 -5.78
C ASN A 153 12.33 -10.67 -6.20
N ASP A 154 11.01 -10.57 -6.08
CA ASP A 154 10.24 -9.35 -6.35
C ASP A 154 10.30 -8.84 -7.80
N THR A 155 10.53 -9.74 -8.76
CA THR A 155 10.54 -9.39 -10.19
C THR A 155 9.32 -9.86 -10.95
N ARG A 156 8.53 -10.78 -10.41
CA ARG A 156 7.36 -11.35 -11.11
C ARG A 156 6.14 -11.37 -10.20
N LEU A 157 5.03 -10.88 -10.69
CA LEU A 157 3.73 -10.87 -10.02
C LEU A 157 2.92 -12.07 -10.49
N VAL A 158 2.41 -12.88 -9.55
CA VAL A 158 1.55 -14.03 -9.85
C VAL A 158 0.32 -14.00 -8.95
N GLY A 159 -0.87 -14.10 -9.52
CA GLY A 159 -2.10 -14.00 -8.76
C GLY A 159 -3.31 -14.66 -9.41
N ASN A 160 -4.39 -14.69 -8.64
CA ASN A 160 -5.70 -15.14 -9.08
C ASN A 160 -6.73 -14.05 -8.77
N VAL A 161 -7.65 -13.81 -9.69
CA VAL A 161 -8.75 -12.87 -9.55
C VAL A 161 -10.05 -13.57 -9.91
N GLY A 162 -10.90 -13.77 -8.92
CA GLY A 162 -12.31 -14.09 -9.10
C GLY A 162 -13.04 -12.86 -9.62
N LEU A 163 -13.63 -12.97 -10.81
CA LEU A 163 -14.45 -11.93 -11.42
C LEU A 163 -15.90 -12.38 -11.46
N THR A 164 -16.81 -11.50 -11.07
CA THR A 164 -18.25 -11.69 -11.25
C THR A 164 -18.85 -10.48 -11.93
N ALA A 165 -19.43 -10.68 -13.11
CA ALA A 165 -20.16 -9.66 -13.84
C ALA A 165 -21.67 -9.89 -13.70
N ASN A 166 -22.34 -8.96 -13.02
CA ASN A 166 -23.79 -8.94 -12.88
C ASN A 166 -24.40 -8.05 -13.97
N THR A 167 -25.27 -8.60 -14.82
CA THR A 167 -25.88 -7.84 -15.92
C THR A 167 -27.40 -7.89 -15.82
N ALA A 168 -28.10 -6.84 -16.24
CA ALA A 168 -29.56 -6.83 -16.27
C ALA A 168 -30.15 -7.75 -17.36
N LEU A 169 -29.36 -8.12 -18.38
CA LEU A 169 -29.82 -8.88 -19.55
C LEU A 169 -29.63 -10.40 -19.40
N ILE A 170 -28.71 -10.83 -18.55
CA ILE A 170 -28.41 -12.24 -18.30
C ILE A 170 -28.81 -12.56 -16.85
N PRO A 171 -29.80 -13.45 -16.61
CA PRO A 171 -30.30 -13.75 -15.26
C PRO A 171 -29.30 -14.42 -14.32
N ILE A 172 -28.17 -14.89 -14.85
CA ILE A 172 -27.13 -15.61 -14.12
C ILE A 172 -25.85 -14.75 -14.20
N PRO A 173 -25.21 -14.43 -13.05
CA PRO A 173 -23.92 -13.75 -13.05
C PRO A 173 -22.88 -14.52 -13.86
N LEU A 174 -22.08 -13.80 -14.64
CA LEU A 174 -20.93 -14.40 -15.32
C LEU A 174 -19.76 -14.40 -14.32
N THR A 175 -19.45 -15.57 -13.78
CA THR A 175 -18.35 -15.73 -12.82
C THR A 175 -17.20 -16.50 -13.43
N ASP A 176 -15.98 -16.04 -13.21
CA ASP A 176 -14.75 -16.67 -13.68
C ASP A 176 -13.62 -16.52 -12.67
N ASN A 177 -12.67 -17.45 -12.69
CA ASN A 177 -11.45 -17.39 -11.89
C ASN A 177 -10.27 -17.20 -12.83
N CYS A 178 -9.83 -15.95 -12.95
CA CYS A 178 -8.77 -15.57 -13.85
C CYS A 178 -7.40 -15.63 -13.17
N THR A 179 -6.35 -15.87 -13.94
CA THR A 179 -4.96 -15.81 -13.50
C THR A 179 -4.31 -14.54 -14.03
N VAL A 180 -3.43 -13.95 -13.23
CA VAL A 180 -2.56 -12.85 -13.64
C VAL A 180 -1.11 -13.28 -13.40
N GLU A 181 -0.27 -13.21 -14.43
CA GLU A 181 1.15 -13.51 -14.32
C GLU A 181 1.93 -12.51 -15.17
N GLY A 182 2.92 -11.82 -14.60
CA GLY A 182 3.68 -10.82 -15.33
C GLY A 182 4.95 -10.35 -14.65
N ASP A 183 5.88 -9.87 -15.47
CA ASP A 183 7.18 -9.39 -15.00
C ASP A 183 7.17 -7.87 -14.79
N LYS A 184 7.80 -7.45 -13.69
CA LYS A 184 8.06 -6.06 -13.36
C LYS A 184 9.06 -5.47 -14.37
N GLN A 185 8.75 -4.28 -14.90
CA GLN A 185 9.58 -3.56 -15.88
C GLN A 185 10.66 -2.70 -15.25
#